data_AF-A0A958XSU4-F1
#
_entry.id   AF-A0A958XSU4-F1
#
_cell.length_a   1.000
_cell.length_b   1.000
_cell.length_c   1.000
_cell.angle_alpha   90.00
_cell.angle_beta   90.00
_cell.angle_gamma   90.00
#
_symmetry.space_group_name_H-M   'P 1'
#
loop_
_entity.id
_entity.type
_entity.pdbx_description
1 polymer ?
#
loop_
_entity_poly.entity_id
_entity_poly.type
_entity_poly.pdbx_seq_one_letter_code
_entity_poly.pdbx_strand_id
1 'polypeptide(L)'
;MKKLLLGLILLAPCLIAFRSGSSNPAAEGWVELINGKDFTGWRASENTGTWTVVDGLLQAEGKRSHLFYEGEHLGGGFRNFEMEVQVRTFKLANSGIYFHAQYQETGWPDHGIEIQVNNTHVGEGDYIELKKMGSLYGLRNIYKTFARDGEGRP
;
A
#
# COMPACT_ATOMS: atom_id res chain seq x y z
N MET A 1 -42.96 58.57 27.90
CA MET A 1 -41.51 58.77 28.10
C MET A 1 -40.78 57.64 27.36
N LYS A 2 -40.48 57.82 26.06
CA LYS A 2 -39.14 57.97 25.47
C LYS A 2 -38.06 56.96 25.97
N LYS A 3 -37.76 55.98 25.08
CA LYS A 3 -36.46 55.31 24.79
C LYS A 3 -35.98 54.30 25.86
N LEU A 4 -35.35 53.16 25.59
CA LEU A 4 -34.41 52.75 24.54
C LEU A 4 -34.65 51.27 24.15
N LEU A 5 -34.60 50.95 22.86
CA LEU A 5 -34.31 49.58 22.38
C LEU A 5 -32.78 49.43 22.35
N LEU A 6 -32.23 48.48 23.10
CA LEU A 6 -30.85 48.01 22.94
C LEU A 6 -30.87 46.87 21.93
N GLY A 7 -30.38 47.12 20.71
CA GLY A 7 -30.17 46.08 19.70
C GLY A 7 -28.94 45.24 20.06
N LEU A 8 -29.16 43.96 20.32
CA LEU A 8 -28.07 42.98 20.48
C LEU A 8 -27.70 42.48 19.07
N ILE A 9 -26.59 42.97 18.52
CA ILE A 9 -26.02 42.43 17.28
C ILE A 9 -25.28 41.13 17.64
N LEU A 10 -25.91 39.98 17.39
CA LEU A 10 -25.25 38.69 17.40
C LEU A 10 -24.38 38.57 16.14
N LEU A 11 -23.07 38.77 16.27
CA LEU A 11 -22.10 38.33 15.27
C LEU A 11 -22.07 36.80 15.28
N ALA A 12 -22.68 36.17 14.28
CA ALA A 12 -22.49 34.75 14.02
C ALA A 12 -21.05 34.52 13.51
N PRO A 13 -20.23 33.68 14.14
CA PRO A 13 -18.96 33.30 13.56
C PRO A 13 -19.25 32.40 12.35
N CYS A 14 -18.98 32.93 11.16
CA CYS A 14 -18.92 32.15 9.93
C CYS A 14 -17.73 31.19 10.07
N LEU A 15 -18.02 29.97 10.55
CA LEU A 15 -17.12 28.84 10.45
C LEU A 15 -16.91 28.56 8.97
N ILE A 16 -15.85 29.16 8.40
CA ILE A 16 -15.30 28.71 7.13
C ILE A 16 -14.76 27.32 7.40
N ALA A 17 -15.57 26.31 7.12
CA ALA A 17 -15.11 24.94 7.06
C ALA A 17 -14.04 24.89 5.96
N PHE A 18 -12.77 24.84 6.35
CA PHE A 18 -11.72 24.37 5.49
C PHE A 18 -12.07 22.93 5.13
N ARG A 19 -12.73 22.74 3.98
CA ARG A 19 -12.75 21.44 3.34
C ARG A 19 -11.30 21.18 2.93
N SER A 20 -10.60 20.36 3.69
CA SER A 20 -9.47 19.60 3.17
C SER A 20 -10.05 18.65 2.12
N GLY A 21 -10.31 19.18 0.92
CA GLY A 21 -10.49 18.37 -0.25
C GLY A 21 -9.15 17.75 -0.54
N SER A 22 -8.97 16.48 -0.18
CA SER A 22 -7.98 15.63 -0.81
C SER A 22 -8.42 15.45 -2.27
N SER A 23 -8.16 16.46 -3.10
CA SER A 23 -8.15 16.27 -4.54
C SER A 23 -6.88 15.50 -4.84
N ASN A 24 -6.94 14.17 -4.77
CA ASN A 24 -6.08 13.38 -5.62
C ASN A 24 -6.92 13.13 -6.88
N PRO A 25 -6.83 13.99 -7.92
CA PRO A 25 -7.32 13.59 -9.21
C PRO A 25 -6.40 12.45 -9.62
N ALA A 26 -6.84 11.21 -9.40
CA ALA A 26 -6.27 10.08 -10.09
C ALA A 26 -6.15 10.52 -11.56
N ALA A 27 -4.92 10.60 -12.07
CA ALA A 27 -4.69 10.99 -13.45
C ALA A 27 -5.62 10.16 -14.33
N GLU A 28 -6.28 10.77 -15.32
CA GLU A 28 -7.38 10.15 -16.08
C GLU A 28 -7.10 8.65 -16.37
N GLY A 29 -7.82 7.75 -15.70
CA GLY A 29 -7.70 6.29 -15.87
C GLY A 29 -6.92 5.52 -14.79
N TRP A 30 -6.20 6.18 -13.89
CA TRP A 30 -5.57 5.51 -12.74
C TRP A 30 -6.56 5.30 -11.59
N VAL A 31 -6.33 4.27 -10.79
CA VAL A 31 -7.13 3.97 -9.60
C VAL A 31 -6.17 3.78 -8.43
N GLU A 32 -6.37 4.56 -7.37
CA GLU A 32 -5.57 4.47 -6.16
C GLU A 32 -6.09 3.33 -5.26
N LEU A 33 -5.29 2.29 -5.07
CA LEU A 33 -5.68 1.12 -4.28
C LEU A 33 -5.38 1.27 -2.77
N ILE A 34 -4.52 2.22 -2.40
CA ILE A 34 -4.10 2.48 -1.02
C ILE A 34 -4.68 3.82 -0.60
N ASN A 35 -5.61 3.82 0.38
CA ASN A 35 -6.28 5.05 0.81
C ASN A 35 -5.47 5.88 1.84
N GLY A 36 -4.33 5.36 2.28
CA GLY A 36 -3.44 5.96 3.28
C GLY A 36 -3.99 6.05 4.71
N LYS A 37 -5.07 5.32 5.02
CA LYS A 37 -5.75 5.39 6.34
C LYS A 37 -5.89 4.03 6.98
N ASP A 38 -6.29 3.03 6.21
CA ASP A 38 -6.60 1.69 6.68
C ASP A 38 -6.46 0.66 5.55
N PHE A 39 -6.91 -0.56 5.82
CA PHE A 39 -6.90 -1.69 4.88
C PHE A 39 -8.22 -1.83 4.11
N THR A 40 -9.01 -0.77 3.92
CA THR A 40 -10.25 -0.86 3.14
C THR A 40 -9.95 -1.41 1.75
N GLY A 41 -10.63 -2.50 1.39
CA GLY A 41 -10.39 -3.21 0.13
C GLY A 41 -9.20 -4.16 0.15
N TRP A 42 -8.57 -4.39 1.30
CA TRP A 42 -7.45 -5.32 1.47
C TRP A 42 -7.71 -6.32 2.58
N ARG A 43 -7.30 -7.56 2.36
CA ARG A 43 -7.44 -8.66 3.31
C ARG A 43 -6.11 -9.34 3.56
N ALA A 44 -5.68 -9.34 4.81
CA ALA A 44 -4.48 -10.04 5.24
C ALA A 44 -4.75 -11.55 5.40
N SER A 45 -3.80 -12.38 4.96
CA SER A 45 -3.79 -13.83 5.18
C SER A 45 -2.77 -14.18 6.24
N GLU A 46 -3.13 -15.01 7.24
CA GLU A 46 -2.28 -15.42 8.37
C GLU A 46 -1.53 -14.26 9.08
N ASN A 47 -1.11 -14.43 10.34
CA ASN A 47 -0.27 -13.45 11.05
C ASN A 47 -0.69 -11.97 10.85
N THR A 48 -1.99 -11.66 10.91
CA THR A 48 -2.55 -10.38 10.42
C THR A 48 -1.93 -9.14 11.07
N GLY A 49 -1.39 -9.28 12.28
CA GLY A 49 -0.62 -8.24 12.98
C GLY A 49 0.70 -7.83 12.31
N THR A 50 1.12 -8.51 11.24
CA THR A 50 2.25 -8.09 10.39
C THR A 50 1.96 -6.79 9.64
N TRP A 51 0.69 -6.50 9.33
CA TRP A 51 0.33 -5.34 8.53
C TRP A 51 -0.08 -4.16 9.40
N THR A 52 0.51 -3.00 9.13
CA THR A 52 0.14 -1.71 9.73
C THR A 52 0.03 -0.63 8.65
N VAL A 53 -0.65 0.48 8.97
CA VAL A 53 -0.59 1.71 8.16
C VAL A 53 0.26 2.72 8.91
N VAL A 54 1.38 3.14 8.30
CA VAL A 54 2.34 4.09 8.89
C VAL A 54 2.59 5.20 7.88
N ASP A 55 2.35 6.45 8.28
CA ASP A 55 2.52 7.63 7.42
C ASP A 55 1.78 7.54 6.06
N GLY A 56 0.62 6.87 6.04
CA GLY A 56 -0.17 6.65 4.82
C GLY A 56 0.30 5.49 3.95
N LEU A 57 1.27 4.70 4.41
CA LEU A 57 1.84 3.57 3.70
C LEU A 57 1.41 2.25 4.32
N LEU A 58 1.20 1.23 3.49
CA LEU A 58 1.05 -0.14 3.96
C LEU A 58 2.43 -0.69 4.34
N GLN A 59 2.63 -1.00 5.61
CA GLN A 59 3.88 -1.55 6.13
C GLN A 59 3.69 -3.00 6.57
N ALA A 60 4.56 -3.89 6.08
CA ALA A 60 4.69 -5.26 6.57
C ALA A 60 5.90 -5.37 7.51
N GLU A 61 5.65 -5.75 8.76
CA GLU A 61 6.69 -6.01 9.77
C GLU A 61 6.25 -7.17 10.66
N GLY A 62 6.89 -8.34 10.51
CA GLY A 62 6.57 -9.50 11.35
C GLY A 62 6.72 -10.83 10.63
N LYS A 63 5.91 -11.80 11.02
CA LYS A 63 5.88 -13.14 10.39
C LYS A 63 5.27 -13.03 8.99
N ARG A 64 5.54 -14.02 8.12
CA ARG A 64 4.96 -14.09 6.78
C ARG A 64 3.44 -13.87 6.83
N SER A 65 2.98 -12.96 5.98
CA SER A 65 1.58 -12.68 5.70
C SER A 65 1.51 -12.11 4.29
N HIS A 66 0.36 -12.21 3.65
CA HIS A 66 0.09 -11.61 2.34
C HIS A 66 -1.13 -10.71 2.46
N LEU A 67 -1.13 -9.58 1.75
CA LEU A 67 -2.23 -8.63 1.73
C LEU A 67 -2.87 -8.63 0.35
N PHE A 68 -4.07 -9.19 0.25
CA PHE A 68 -4.80 -9.37 -1.00
C PHE A 68 -5.79 -8.25 -1.22
N TYR A 69 -5.80 -7.63 -2.39
CA TYR A 69 -6.83 -6.65 -2.74
C TYR A 69 -8.15 -7.37 -3.06
N GLU A 70 -9.22 -6.98 -2.36
CA GLU A 70 -10.61 -7.43 -2.53
C GLU A 70 -11.59 -6.26 -2.65
N GLY A 71 -11.08 -5.05 -2.88
CA GLY A 71 -11.88 -3.83 -2.98
C GLY A 71 -12.76 -3.77 -4.22
N GLU A 72 -13.63 -2.76 -4.26
CA GLU A 72 -14.66 -2.60 -5.28
C GLU A 72 -14.12 -2.54 -6.71
N HIS A 73 -12.90 -2.04 -6.90
CA HIS A 73 -12.29 -1.92 -8.22
C HIS A 73 -11.81 -3.27 -8.79
N LEU A 74 -11.74 -4.33 -7.98
CA LEU A 74 -11.27 -5.63 -8.44
C LEU A 74 -12.20 -6.21 -9.51
N GLY A 75 -13.53 -6.06 -9.36
CA GLY A 75 -14.52 -6.45 -10.38
C GLY A 75 -14.42 -7.90 -10.88
N GLY A 76 -13.91 -8.83 -10.05
CA GLY A 76 -13.63 -10.23 -10.43
C GLY A 76 -12.19 -10.51 -10.90
N GLY A 77 -11.33 -9.49 -10.95
CA GLY A 77 -9.90 -9.57 -11.22
C GLY A 77 -9.42 -8.53 -12.25
N PHE A 78 -8.21 -7.99 -12.06
CA PHE A 78 -7.55 -7.19 -13.08
C PHE A 78 -6.96 -8.10 -14.17
N ARG A 79 -7.51 -8.03 -15.39
CA ARG A 79 -7.03 -8.81 -16.53
C ARG A 79 -5.90 -8.12 -17.29
N ASN A 80 -6.14 -6.90 -17.77
CA ASN A 80 -5.15 -6.06 -18.42
C ASN A 80 -5.04 -4.78 -17.60
N PHE A 81 -3.85 -4.46 -17.12
CA PHE A 81 -3.65 -3.30 -16.26
C PHE A 81 -2.23 -2.78 -16.41
N GLU A 82 -2.06 -1.52 -16.02
CA GLU A 82 -0.78 -0.95 -15.65
C GLU A 82 -0.79 -0.76 -14.13
N MET A 83 0.30 -1.13 -13.46
CA MET A 83 0.43 -0.98 -12.01
C MET A 83 1.68 -0.18 -11.72
N GLU A 84 1.50 0.93 -11.03
CA GLU A 84 2.58 1.71 -10.45
C GLU A 84 2.55 1.52 -8.94
N VAL A 85 3.73 1.27 -8.36
CA VAL A 85 3.89 1.04 -6.93
C VAL A 85 5.24 1.59 -6.50
N GLN A 86 5.21 2.38 -5.43
CA GLN A 86 6.43 2.84 -4.76
C GLN A 86 6.70 1.92 -3.59
N VAL A 87 7.95 1.45 -3.50
CA VAL A 87 8.35 0.48 -2.47
C VAL A 87 9.64 0.95 -1.82
N ARG A 88 9.66 0.85 -0.49
CA ARG A 88 10.83 1.08 0.33
C ARG A 88 11.08 -0.16 1.18
N THR A 89 12.32 -0.63 1.22
CA THR A 89 12.71 -1.81 2.00
C THR A 89 13.49 -1.41 3.24
N PHE A 90 13.26 -2.12 4.35
CA PHE A 90 14.20 -2.16 5.47
C PHE A 90 15.38 -3.07 5.14
N LYS A 91 16.47 -2.93 5.91
CA LYS A 91 17.65 -3.79 5.76
C LYS A 91 17.27 -5.26 5.91
N LEU A 92 17.74 -6.11 5.00
CA LEU A 92 17.44 -7.54 4.91
C LEU A 92 15.97 -7.90 4.68
N ALA A 93 15.08 -6.93 4.39
CA ALA A 93 13.68 -7.21 4.13
C ALA A 93 13.51 -8.09 2.90
N ASN A 94 12.56 -9.02 2.98
CA ASN A 94 12.12 -9.86 1.88
C ASN A 94 10.60 -9.76 1.78
N SER A 95 10.12 -9.43 0.58
CA SER A 95 8.72 -9.33 0.25
C SER A 95 8.53 -9.59 -1.25
N GLY A 96 7.32 -9.41 -1.73
CA GLY A 96 6.97 -9.53 -3.12
C GLY A 96 5.66 -8.84 -3.45
N ILE A 97 5.52 -8.43 -4.71
CA ILE A 97 4.28 -7.90 -5.26
C ILE A 97 3.71 -8.94 -6.19
N TYR A 98 2.54 -9.43 -5.86
CA TYR A 98 1.87 -10.47 -6.61
C TYR A 98 0.80 -9.85 -7.52
N PHE A 99 0.68 -10.36 -8.73
CA PHE A 99 -0.40 -10.03 -9.64
C PHE A 99 -0.97 -11.29 -10.27
N HIS A 100 -2.23 -11.20 -10.73
CA HIS A 100 -3.05 -12.37 -11.09
C HIS A 100 -3.12 -13.44 -9.99
N ALA A 101 -3.00 -13.01 -8.73
CA ALA A 101 -3.11 -13.87 -7.57
C ALA A 101 -4.56 -14.04 -7.12
N GLN A 102 -4.81 -15.07 -6.32
CA GLN A 102 -6.09 -15.36 -5.70
C GLN A 102 -5.90 -15.44 -4.18
N TYR A 103 -6.96 -15.10 -3.43
CA TYR A 103 -6.90 -15.17 -1.98
C TYR A 103 -6.52 -16.58 -1.51
N GLN A 104 -5.58 -16.65 -0.57
CA GLN A 104 -5.14 -17.88 0.06
C GLN A 104 -4.87 -17.58 1.54
N GLU A 105 -5.44 -18.38 2.44
CA GLU A 105 -5.36 -18.11 3.88
C GLU A 105 -3.97 -18.37 4.46
N THR A 106 -3.27 -19.38 3.95
CA THR A 106 -2.01 -19.87 4.53
C THR A 106 -1.00 -20.20 3.44
N GLY A 107 0.30 -20.02 3.74
CA GLY A 107 1.35 -20.40 2.79
C GLY A 107 1.76 -19.26 1.87
N TRP A 108 2.58 -19.61 0.88
CA TRP A 108 2.93 -18.71 -0.22
C TRP A 108 1.83 -18.80 -1.30
N PRO A 109 1.44 -17.70 -1.97
CA PRO A 109 0.38 -17.74 -2.97
C PRO A 109 0.66 -18.75 -4.08
N ASP A 110 -0.23 -19.73 -4.25
CA ASP A 110 -0.12 -20.78 -5.27
C ASP A 110 -0.51 -20.28 -6.68
N HIS A 111 -1.16 -19.12 -6.74
CA HIS A 111 -1.60 -18.46 -7.96
C HIS A 111 -0.96 -17.09 -8.13
N GLY A 112 -0.71 -16.74 -9.39
CA GLY A 112 -0.17 -15.45 -9.79
C GLY A 112 1.33 -15.51 -10.08
N ILE A 113 1.89 -14.33 -10.30
CA ILE A 113 3.32 -14.15 -10.54
C ILE A 113 3.82 -13.08 -9.59
N GLU A 114 5.02 -13.29 -9.07
CA GLU A 114 5.66 -12.41 -8.10
C GLU A 114 6.72 -11.53 -8.77
N ILE A 115 6.66 -10.23 -8.47
CA ILE A 115 7.79 -9.32 -8.59
C ILE A 115 8.51 -9.30 -7.25
N GLN A 116 9.77 -9.75 -7.26
CA GLN A 116 10.58 -9.82 -6.05
C GLN A 116 10.82 -8.43 -5.47
N VAL A 117 10.67 -8.30 -4.15
CA VAL A 117 11.02 -7.10 -3.38
C VAL A 117 12.09 -7.47 -2.34
N ASN A 118 13.36 -7.31 -2.71
CA ASN A 118 14.46 -7.24 -1.75
C ASN A 118 15.69 -6.55 -2.39
N ASN A 119 16.45 -5.82 -1.58
CA ASN A 119 17.72 -5.22 -2.02
C ASN A 119 18.94 -5.90 -1.39
N THR A 120 18.88 -6.22 -0.09
CA THR A 120 20.01 -6.79 0.67
C THR A 120 19.73 -8.13 1.33
N HIS A 121 18.53 -8.69 1.18
CA HIS A 121 18.21 -10.01 1.74
C HIS A 121 19.18 -11.08 1.22
N VAL A 122 19.60 -11.98 2.09
CA VAL A 122 20.62 -12.99 1.80
C VAL A 122 20.06 -14.40 1.70
N GLY A 123 18.82 -14.61 2.12
CA GLY A 123 18.17 -15.92 2.20
C GLY A 123 17.87 -16.33 3.65
N GLU A 124 17.25 -17.51 3.80
CA GLU A 124 16.78 -18.06 5.07
C GLU A 124 17.16 -19.54 5.18
N GLY A 125 17.64 -19.98 6.36
CA GLY A 125 18.14 -21.34 6.53
C GLY A 125 19.30 -21.65 5.57
N ASP A 126 19.18 -22.74 4.82
CA ASP A 126 20.15 -23.15 3.81
C ASP A 126 19.90 -22.51 2.43
N TYR A 127 18.81 -21.76 2.27
CA TYR A 127 18.49 -21.09 1.02
C TYR A 127 19.27 -19.78 0.89
N ILE A 128 19.89 -19.58 -0.27
CA ILE A 128 20.61 -18.34 -0.62
C ILE A 128 19.78 -17.53 -1.60
N GLU A 129 19.45 -16.29 -1.24
CA GLU A 129 18.65 -15.40 -2.10
C GLU A 129 19.53 -14.56 -3.03
N LEU A 130 19.57 -14.95 -4.30
CA LEU A 130 20.29 -14.23 -5.35
C LEU A 130 19.39 -13.31 -6.17
N LYS A 131 18.07 -13.52 -6.18
CA LYS A 131 17.10 -12.74 -6.96
C LYS A 131 16.81 -11.46 -6.20
N LYS A 132 16.88 -10.32 -6.90
CA LYS A 132 16.76 -8.97 -6.33
C LYS A 132 15.53 -8.24 -6.86
N MET A 133 15.28 -7.07 -6.29
CA MET A 133 14.21 -6.13 -6.65
C MET A 133 13.91 -6.13 -8.15
N GLY A 134 12.64 -6.32 -8.51
CA GLY A 134 12.17 -6.29 -9.90
C GLY A 134 12.33 -7.62 -10.66
N SER A 135 12.88 -8.67 -10.04
CA SER A 135 12.86 -10.01 -10.63
C SER A 135 11.42 -10.48 -10.81
N LEU A 136 11.11 -11.06 -11.97
CA LEU A 136 9.94 -11.91 -12.14
C LEU A 136 10.29 -13.27 -11.53
N TYR A 137 9.92 -13.48 -10.28
CA TYR A 137 10.49 -14.54 -9.43
C TYR A 137 10.31 -15.93 -10.07
N GLY A 138 11.43 -16.65 -10.24
CA GLY A 138 11.45 -17.99 -10.84
C GLY A 138 11.32 -18.03 -12.36
N LEU A 139 11.01 -16.91 -13.02
CA LEU A 139 10.85 -16.81 -14.47
C LEU A 139 11.96 -16.00 -15.14
N ARG A 140 12.18 -14.77 -14.69
CA ARG A 140 13.20 -13.85 -15.22
C ARG A 140 13.79 -13.02 -14.09
N ASN A 141 14.98 -13.42 -13.66
CA ASN A 141 15.59 -12.86 -12.47
C ASN A 141 16.56 -11.73 -12.78
N ILE A 142 16.62 -10.80 -11.83
CA ILE A 142 17.64 -9.76 -11.71
C ILE A 142 18.53 -10.17 -10.54
N TYR A 143 19.83 -10.29 -10.79
CA TYR A 143 20.80 -10.72 -9.77
C TYR A 143 21.64 -9.56 -9.20
N LYS A 144 21.36 -8.33 -9.65
CA LYS A 144 22.04 -7.11 -9.24
C LYS A 144 21.06 -6.18 -8.57
N THR A 145 21.45 -5.64 -7.44
CA THR A 145 20.70 -4.60 -6.73
C THR A 145 20.93 -3.23 -7.39
N PHE A 146 19.85 -2.48 -7.63
CA PHE A 146 19.88 -1.15 -8.24
C PHE A 146 19.49 -0.02 -7.28
N ALA A 147 18.90 -0.34 -6.13
CA ALA A 147 18.51 0.59 -5.09
C ALA A 147 19.02 0.13 -3.72
N ARG A 148 19.27 1.04 -2.79
CA ARG A 148 19.63 0.68 -1.41
C ARG A 148 18.38 0.56 -0.55
N ASP A 149 18.49 -0.20 0.53
CA ASP A 149 17.45 -0.16 1.56
C ASP A 149 17.28 1.27 2.09
N GLY A 150 16.03 1.63 2.37
CA GLY A 150 15.67 2.96 2.82
C GLY A 150 15.55 4.02 1.72
N GLU A 151 15.92 3.71 0.47
CA GLU A 151 15.66 4.60 -0.68
C GLU A 151 14.21 4.43 -1.19
N GLY A 152 13.60 5.54 -1.63
CA GLY A 152 12.19 5.64 -2.00
C GLY A 152 11.56 6.92 -1.43
N ARG A 153 10.60 7.54 -2.15
CA ARG A 153 9.82 8.65 -1.57
C ARG A 153 8.80 8.08 -0.57
N PRO A 154 8.56 8.74 0.57
CA PRO A 154 7.34 8.49 1.34
C PRO A 154 6.12 8.89 0.51
#